data_AF-A0A5C2M296-F1
#
_entry.id   AF-A0A5C2M296-F1
#
_cell.length_a   1.000
_cell.length_b   1.000
_cell.length_c   1.000
_cell.angle_alpha   90.00
_cell.angle_beta   90.00
_cell.angle_gamma   90.00
#
_symmetry.space_group_name_H-M   'P 1'
#
loop_
_entity.id
_entity.type
_entity.pdbx_description
1 polymer ?
#
loop_
_entity_poly.entity_id
_entity_poly.type
_entity_poly.pdbx_seq_one_letter_code
_entity_poly.pdbx_strand_id
1 'polypeptide(L)'
;MDSLAPSFQFYRTDPRNVSKAVTSKARTLLSLYQQGKRVYSQIGQTGYLKIDLGLRWRLLSKDAGKSWLFMSHQTYNRELKR
;
A
#
# COMPACT_ATOMS: atom_id res chain seq x y z
N MET A 1 -23.16 7.90 -6.33
CA MET A 1 -21.72 8.18 -6.42
C MET A 1 -21.00 7.02 -5.75
N ASP A 2 -20.57 6.05 -6.55
CA ASP A 2 -19.90 4.82 -6.12
C ASP A 2 -18.71 5.14 -5.22
N SER A 3 -18.91 4.94 -3.92
CA SER A 3 -17.82 4.92 -2.95
C SER A 3 -17.06 3.62 -3.18
N LEU A 4 -16.21 3.60 -4.20
CA LEU A 4 -15.24 2.53 -4.41
C LEU A 4 -14.39 2.49 -3.14
N ALA A 5 -14.67 1.51 -2.29
CA ALA A 5 -13.92 1.30 -1.07
C ALA A 5 -12.42 1.36 -1.40
N PRO A 6 -11.60 2.06 -0.61
CA PRO A 6 -10.17 2.19 -0.88
C PRO A 6 -9.56 0.83 -1.16
N SER A 7 -9.26 0.58 -2.43
CA SER A 7 -8.90 -0.73 -2.93
C SER A 7 -7.40 -0.83 -3.14
N PHE A 8 -6.87 -2.00 -2.82
CA PHE A 8 -5.50 -2.38 -3.15
C PHE A 8 -5.51 -3.77 -3.76
N GLN A 9 -4.48 -4.06 -4.55
CA GLN A 9 -4.28 -5.37 -5.16
C GLN A 9 -3.13 -6.07 -4.45
N PHE A 10 -3.31 -7.35 -4.09
CA PHE A 10 -2.22 -8.16 -3.58
C PHE A 10 -1.23 -8.45 -4.70
N TYR A 11 0.04 -8.12 -4.48
CA TYR A 11 1.10 -8.27 -5.47
C TYR A 11 2.16 -9.26 -4.97
N ARG A 12 2.32 -10.35 -5.72
CA ARG A 12 3.25 -11.46 -5.40
C ARG A 12 3.15 -11.91 -3.94
N THR A 13 1.93 -11.94 -3.40
CA THR A 13 1.59 -12.34 -2.04
C THR A 13 0.21 -12.98 -2.09
N ASP A 14 0.07 -14.14 -1.45
CA ASP A 14 -1.24 -14.78 -1.29
C ASP A 14 -2.03 -14.08 -0.16
N PRO A 15 -3.25 -13.56 -0.41
CA PRO A 15 -4.10 -12.95 0.60
C PRO A 15 -4.36 -13.85 1.82
N ARG A 16 -4.35 -15.18 1.65
CA ARG A 16 -4.59 -16.15 2.74
C ARG A 16 -3.48 -16.14 3.79
N ASN A 17 -2.29 -15.70 3.42
CA ASN A 17 -1.13 -15.57 4.32
C ASN A 17 -1.08 -14.20 5.03
N VAL A 18 -2.07 -13.35 4.81
CA VAL A 18 -2.17 -12.02 5.39
C VAL A 18 -3.26 -12.03 6.45
N SER A 19 -2.93 -11.58 7.66
CA SER A 19 -3.94 -11.50 8.72
C SER A 19 -5.00 -10.44 8.39
N LYS A 20 -6.26 -10.72 8.77
CA LYS A 20 -7.38 -9.80 8.58
C LYS A 20 -7.12 -8.42 9.20
N ALA A 21 -6.41 -8.37 10.33
CA ALA A 21 -6.02 -7.13 10.99
C ALA A 21 -5.13 -6.25 10.11
N VAL A 22 -4.18 -6.84 9.38
CA VAL A 22 -3.30 -6.10 8.46
C VAL A 22 -4.10 -5.59 7.25
N THR A 23 -4.99 -6.42 6.70
CA THR A 23 -5.90 -6.01 5.61
C THR A 23 -6.81 -4.87 6.05
N SER A 24 -7.36 -4.92 7.25
CA SER A 24 -8.19 -3.86 7.82
C SER A 24 -7.39 -2.56 7.98
N LYS A 25 -6.18 -2.65 8.57
CA LYS A 25 -5.28 -1.51 8.73
C LYS A 25 -4.93 -0.87 7.38
N ALA A 26 -4.70 -1.67 6.34
CA ALA A 26 -4.46 -1.17 4.99
C ALA A 26 -5.62 -0.34 4.46
N ARG A 27 -6.86 -0.81 4.61
CA ARG A 27 -8.06 -0.06 4.21
C ARG A 27 -8.21 1.24 5.00
N THR A 28 -8.00 1.20 6.31
CA THR A 28 -8.05 2.39 7.17
C THR A 28 -7.03 3.44 6.74
N LEU A 29 -5.79 3.04 6.50
CA LEU A 29 -4.74 3.97 6.07
C LEU A 29 -5.04 4.54 4.68
N LEU A 30 -5.54 3.73 3.74
CA LEU A 30 -5.95 4.27 2.44
C LEU A 30 -7.12 5.25 2.53
N SER A 31 -8.09 5.00 3.41
CA SER A 31 -9.16 5.97 3.67
C SER A 31 -8.62 7.29 4.20
N LEU A 32 -7.67 7.24 5.15
CA LEU A 32 -7.00 8.44 5.65
C LEU A 32 -6.20 9.16 4.55
N TYR A 33 -5.53 8.41 3.67
CA TYR A 33 -4.86 8.98 2.50
C TYR A 33 -5.83 9.72 1.58
N GLN A 34 -6.98 9.10 1.25
CA GLN A 34 -8.02 9.73 0.42
C GLN A 34 -8.61 10.99 1.07
N GLN A 35 -8.65 11.05 2.40
CA GLN A 35 -9.03 12.24 3.16
C GLN A 35 -7.92 13.32 3.23
N GLY A 36 -6.81 13.15 2.51
CA GLY A 36 -5.68 14.09 2.46
C GLY A 36 -4.73 13.98 3.66
N LYS A 37 -4.88 12.98 4.53
CA LYS A 37 -3.94 12.77 5.64
C LYS A 37 -2.62 12.23 5.12
N ARG A 38 -1.52 12.76 5.67
CA ARG A 38 -0.15 12.34 5.31
C ARG A 38 0.24 11.04 6.02
N VAL A 39 -0.40 9.93 5.64
CA VAL A 39 -0.10 8.56 6.14
C VAL A 39 0.90 7.81 5.27
N TYR A 40 1.47 8.47 4.27
CA TYR A 40 2.36 7.91 3.27
C TYR A 40 3.73 8.61 3.30
N SER A 41 4.71 7.96 2.70
CA SER A 41 6.03 8.53 2.42
C SER A 41 6.33 8.44 0.93
N GLN A 42 6.99 9.45 0.39
CA GLN A 42 7.47 9.43 -0.99
C GLN A 42 8.87 8.79 -1.04
N ILE A 43 9.14 8.03 -2.10
CA ILE A 43 10.41 7.31 -2.29
C ILE A 43 11.26 8.07 -3.30
N GLY A 44 12.25 8.81 -2.79
CA GLY A 44 13.21 9.55 -3.62
C GLY A 44 12.54 10.45 -4.66
N GLN A 45 13.16 10.55 -5.85
CA GLN A 45 12.65 11.35 -6.96
C GLN A 45 11.71 10.59 -7.92
N THR A 46 11.44 9.30 -7.66
CA THR A 46 10.61 8.46 -8.55
C THR A 46 9.13 8.85 -8.56
N GLY A 47 8.67 9.60 -7.55
CA GLY A 47 7.25 9.89 -7.34
C GLY A 47 6.45 8.70 -6.77
N TYR A 48 7.11 7.59 -6.43
CA TYR A 48 6.45 6.45 -5.80
C TYR A 48 6.07 6.78 -4.37
N LEU A 49 4.89 6.31 -3.95
CA LEU A 49 4.39 6.46 -2.59
C LEU A 49 4.37 5.12 -1.88
N LYS A 50 4.71 5.11 -0.59
CA LYS A 50 4.58 3.95 0.28
C LYS A 50 3.75 4.24 1.51
N ILE A 51 3.06 3.22 2.00
CA ILE A 51 2.43 3.21 3.33
C ILE A 51 2.92 1.97 4.08
N ASP A 52 3.39 2.17 5.31
CA ASP A 52 3.90 1.12 6.16
C ASP A 52 2.78 0.49 6.99
N LEU A 53 2.47 -0.79 6.73
CA LEU A 53 1.39 -1.50 7.44
C LEU A 53 1.88 -2.21 8.72
N GLY A 54 3.19 -2.29 8.94
CA GLY A 54 3.83 -2.96 10.08
C GLY A 54 5.28 -3.32 9.75
N LEU A 55 5.81 -4.41 10.31
CA LEU A 55 7.18 -4.85 9.97
C LEU A 55 7.25 -5.57 8.63
N ARG A 56 6.23 -6.39 8.30
CA ARG A 56 6.27 -7.32 7.15
C ARG A 56 5.61 -6.81 5.88
N TRP A 57 4.69 -5.84 5.99
CA TRP A 57 3.76 -5.51 4.91
C TRP A 57 3.83 -4.03 4.54
N ARG A 58 3.67 -3.75 3.24
CA ARG A 58 3.75 -2.43 2.64
C ARG A 58 2.66 -2.26 1.59
N LEU A 59 2.10 -1.06 1.50
CA LEU A 59 1.43 -0.61 0.29
C LEU A 59 2.42 0.21 -0.53
N LEU A 60 2.50 -0.03 -1.82
CA LEU A 60 3.29 0.73 -2.77
C LEU A 60 2.36 1.25 -3.87
N SER A 61 2.43 2.53 -4.16
CA SER A 61 1.85 3.14 -5.34
C SER A 61 2.96 3.64 -6.24
N LYS A 62 2.90 3.26 -7.52
CA LYS A 62 3.84 3.70 -8.55
C LYS A 62 3.28 4.84 -9.42
N ASP A 63 2.03 5.20 -9.19
CA ASP A 63 1.23 6.13 -9.99
C ASP A 63 0.72 7.30 -9.15
N ALA A 64 1.56 7.78 -8.23
CA ALA A 64 1.29 8.91 -7.34
C ALA A 64 0.02 8.79 -6.48
N GLY A 65 -0.35 7.56 -6.13
CA GLY A 65 -1.45 7.22 -5.22
C GLY A 65 -2.76 6.84 -5.88
N LYS A 66 -2.80 6.72 -7.22
CA LYS A 66 -4.00 6.27 -7.96
C LYS A 66 -4.30 4.80 -7.70
N SER A 67 -3.27 3.95 -7.65
CA SER A 67 -3.38 2.51 -7.40
C SER A 67 -2.39 2.06 -6.34
N TRP A 68 -2.82 1.13 -5.50
CA TRP A 68 -2.02 0.62 -4.39
C TRP A 68 -1.80 -0.88 -4.48
N LEU A 69 -0.54 -1.28 -4.41
CA LEU A 69 -0.09 -2.66 -4.41
C LEU A 69 0.26 -3.08 -2.98
N PHE A 70 -0.43 -4.08 -2.46
CA PHE A 70 -0.12 -4.70 -1.18
C PHE A 70 0.94 -5.79 -1.38
N MET A 71 2.06 -5.67 -0.68
CA MET A 71 3.15 -6.63 -0.80
C MET A 71 3.96 -6.78 0.48
N SER A 72 4.76 -7.85 0.55
CA SER A 72 5.72 -8.02 1.64
C SER A 72 6.87 -7.02 1.54
N HIS A 73 7.56 -6.80 2.66
CA HIS A 73 8.78 -5.99 2.72
C HIS A 73 9.87 -6.50 1.76
N GLN A 74 10.01 -7.83 1.62
CA GLN A 74 10.97 -8.40 0.67
C GLN A 74 10.61 -8.09 -0.79
N THR A 75 9.34 -8.26 -1.16
CA THR A 75 8.85 -7.93 -2.50
C THR A 75 9.03 -6.44 -2.79
N TYR A 76 8.69 -5.59 -1.83
CA TYR A 76 8.91 -4.13 -1.91
C TYR A 76 10.37 -3.78 -2.21
N ASN A 77 11.32 -4.36 -1.46
CA ASN A 77 12.75 -4.08 -1.70
C ASN A 77 13.22 -4.57 -3.07
N ARG A 78 12.68 -5.67 -3.59
CA ARG A 78 12.99 -6.13 -4.96
C ARG A 78 12.44 -5.16 -6.02
N GLU A 79 11.23 -4.62 -5.81
CA GLU A 79 10.61 -3.67 -6.73
C GLU A 79 11.33 -2.32 -6.75
N LEU A 80 12.00 -1.92 -5.66
CA LEU A 80 12.79 -0.69 -5.62
C LEU A 80 14.23 -0.83 -6.14
N LYS A 81 14.76 -2.05 -6.16
CA LYS A 81 16.10 -2.34 -6.69
C LYS A 81 16.12 -2.51 -8.21
N ARG A 82 14.96 -2.49 -8.84
CA ARG A 82 14.77 -2.69 -10.28
C ARG A 82 14.60 -1.36 -10.98
#